data_AF-A0A2I0KD80-F1
#
_entry.id   AF-A0A2I0KD80-F1
#
_cell.length_a   1.000
_cell.length_b   1.000
_cell.length_c   1.000
_cell.angle_alpha   90.00
_cell.angle_beta   90.00
_cell.angle_gamma   90.00
#
_symmetry.space_group_name_H-M   'P 1'
#
loop_
_entity.id
_entity.type
_entity.pdbx_description
1 polymer ?
#
loop_
_entity_poly.entity_id
_entity_poly.type
_entity_poly.pdbx_seq_one_letter_code
_entity_poly.pdbx_strand_id
1 'polypeptide(L)'
;MEGVEQRKHRRLVLVPGPFQGHLTPMLQLGTILHSRGFSITIAHTKFNHPHPSSHPDFHFLCIEDRLSKDEVQSRDLVSLVLTLNTKCEQPLREFLAQDRIACVFYDALMYFSESAARPLKIPSVILHTNSAASSLARSFLHQLKALGFIPLQESMLQDPVPQLQPLRFKDLPISHFGRLEDHLQLISLAGDIRTSSALVWNTLECLEESPLAQLREDYRVPIFSLGPLNKLAPAGSSSSSTGLLEEDNACISWLDKQCRNSVIYISLGSIASIDDRQLMEMAWGLANSGQPFLWVVRPNLVRGSEWSGFESLSKGFKEIVEERGCIVKWAPQRRVLSHGSVGGFWSHCGWNSTLESICEGVPMICQPCFGDQRVNARYLTSVWKVGYELGDGENDRRSVEKAIRELMVGTQGEEMRQRMSKLKDKVEVSIQEGGSSYGSLESLIRDLNGLDPGLLLLNLGDGDCTLNLPMNLPELRSTLCYVSFLSSFSVSLWPLIWSTRLSSSSTFTSSFFSPGRSTLNTCASGGLLPVDPAVDECSILPEGIREARGEGGGRARERKVLEGVPDIE
;
A
#
# COMPACT_ATOMS: atom_id res chain seq x y z
N MET A 1 -17.17 -0.85 -41.13
CA MET A 1 -16.01 -1.77 -40.98
C MET A 1 -14.69 -1.02 -41.03
N GLU A 2 -14.52 0.01 -41.87
CA GLU A 2 -13.28 0.82 -41.96
C GLU A 2 -12.84 1.48 -40.62
N GLY A 3 -13.77 1.95 -39.78
CA GLY A 3 -13.44 2.56 -38.48
C GLY A 3 -12.91 1.60 -37.42
N VAL A 4 -13.08 0.28 -37.59
CA VAL A 4 -12.56 -0.75 -36.66
C VAL A 4 -11.16 -1.21 -37.09
N GLU A 5 -10.88 -1.28 -38.39
CA GLU A 5 -9.54 -1.56 -38.90
C GLU A 5 -8.54 -0.44 -38.64
N GLN A 6 -8.94 0.83 -38.75
CA GLN A 6 -8.07 1.97 -38.38
C GLN A 6 -7.71 1.99 -36.88
N ARG A 7 -8.60 1.54 -36.00
CA ARG A 7 -8.36 1.53 -34.53
C ARG A 7 -7.27 0.55 -34.11
N LYS A 8 -7.18 -0.61 -34.77
CA LYS A 8 -6.16 -1.65 -34.53
C LYS A 8 -4.71 -1.19 -34.73
N HIS A 9 -4.48 0.03 -35.23
CA HIS A 9 -3.15 0.58 -35.49
C HIS A 9 -2.61 1.50 -34.37
N ARG A 10 -3.39 1.80 -33.33
CA ARG A 10 -2.93 2.66 -32.22
C ARG A 10 -2.37 1.82 -31.08
N ARG A 11 -1.04 1.79 -30.97
CA ARG A 11 -0.33 1.08 -29.91
C ARG A 11 -0.23 1.92 -28.64
N LEU A 12 -0.66 1.36 -27.52
CA LEU A 12 -0.48 1.89 -26.18
C LEU A 12 0.54 1.04 -25.44
N VAL A 13 1.48 1.68 -24.75
CA VAL A 13 2.47 0.99 -23.91
C VAL A 13 2.07 1.20 -22.46
N LEU A 14 1.88 0.11 -21.71
CA LEU A 14 1.47 0.11 -20.31
C LEU A 14 2.65 -0.39 -19.45
N VAL A 15 3.12 0.43 -18.51
CA VAL A 15 4.29 0.15 -17.65
C VAL A 15 3.82 -0.08 -16.20
N PRO A 16 3.50 -1.32 -15.79
CA PRO A 16 3.10 -1.61 -14.42
C PRO A 16 4.25 -1.53 -13.42
N GLY A 17 3.93 -1.19 -12.16
CA GLY A 17 4.83 -1.47 -11.03
C GLY A 17 4.94 -2.98 -10.79
N PRO A 18 6.11 -3.52 -10.41
CA PRO A 18 6.38 -4.96 -10.38
C PRO A 18 5.85 -5.64 -9.10
N PHE A 19 4.67 -5.22 -8.64
CA PHE A 19 4.00 -5.77 -7.47
C PHE A 19 2.58 -6.14 -7.86
N GLN A 20 2.03 -7.21 -7.29
CA GLN A 20 0.71 -7.70 -7.69
C GLN A 20 -0.40 -6.65 -7.59
N GLY A 21 -0.34 -5.79 -6.57
CA GLY A 21 -1.26 -4.67 -6.38
C GLY A 21 -1.23 -3.62 -7.50
N HIS A 22 -0.17 -3.59 -8.31
CA HIS A 22 0.06 -2.65 -9.40
C HIS A 22 -0.08 -3.34 -10.77
N LEU A 23 0.45 -4.56 -10.91
CA LEU A 23 0.29 -5.40 -12.11
C LEU A 23 -1.18 -5.67 -12.43
N THR A 24 -1.97 -6.10 -11.43
CA THR A 24 -3.38 -6.47 -11.63
C THR A 24 -4.21 -5.32 -12.22
N PRO A 25 -4.26 -4.12 -11.62
CA PRO A 25 -5.03 -3.01 -12.19
C PRO A 25 -4.49 -2.55 -13.55
N MET A 26 -3.18 -2.58 -13.79
CA MET A 26 -2.63 -2.24 -15.11
C MET A 26 -3.08 -3.23 -16.20
N LEU A 27 -3.09 -4.53 -15.91
CA LEU A 27 -3.60 -5.56 -16.84
C LEU A 27 -5.10 -5.41 -17.09
N GLN A 28 -5.88 -5.06 -16.05
CA GLN A 28 -7.30 -4.77 -16.18
C GLN A 28 -7.54 -3.53 -17.05
N LEU A 29 -6.79 -2.45 -16.84
CA LEU A 29 -6.82 -1.26 -17.70
C LEU A 29 -6.46 -1.60 -19.14
N GLY A 30 -5.41 -2.40 -19.35
CA GLY A 30 -5.04 -2.91 -20.66
C GLY A 30 -6.17 -3.69 -21.34
N THR A 31 -6.87 -4.53 -20.58
CA THR A 31 -8.02 -5.33 -21.08
C THR A 31 -9.18 -4.42 -21.49
N ILE A 32 -9.48 -3.40 -20.69
CA ILE A 32 -10.49 -2.38 -21.02
C ILE A 32 -10.11 -1.66 -22.31
N LEU A 33 -8.88 -1.14 -22.40
CA LEU A 33 -8.41 -0.39 -23.58
C LEU A 33 -8.36 -1.28 -24.84
N HIS A 34 -7.89 -2.52 -24.71
CA HIS A 34 -7.90 -3.49 -25.80
C HIS A 34 -9.31 -3.74 -26.35
N SER A 35 -10.30 -3.88 -25.46
CA SER A 35 -11.71 -4.04 -25.86
C SER A 35 -12.28 -2.84 -26.64
N ARG A 36 -11.65 -1.66 -26.51
CA ARG A 36 -11.99 -0.45 -27.26
C ARG A 36 -11.21 -0.30 -28.58
N GLY A 37 -10.39 -1.29 -28.93
CA GLY A 37 -9.72 -1.41 -30.23
C GLY A 37 -8.25 -0.95 -30.24
N PHE A 38 -7.66 -0.65 -29.09
CA PHE A 38 -6.23 -0.31 -28.99
C PHE A 38 -5.35 -1.57 -28.99
N SER A 39 -4.17 -1.48 -29.62
CA SER A 39 -3.13 -2.50 -29.47
C SER A 39 -2.37 -2.25 -28.16
N ILE A 40 -2.21 -3.27 -27.33
CA ILE A 40 -1.62 -3.13 -25.99
C ILE A 40 -0.25 -3.82 -25.94
N THR A 41 0.74 -3.07 -25.48
CA THR A 41 2.05 -3.60 -25.08
C THR A 41 2.24 -3.41 -23.58
N ILE A 42 2.45 -4.49 -22.83
CA ILE A 42 2.82 -4.45 -21.41
C ILE A 42 4.34 -4.43 -21.30
N ALA A 43 4.92 -3.32 -20.81
CA ALA A 43 6.35 -3.18 -20.57
C ALA A 43 6.67 -3.46 -19.09
N HIS A 44 7.10 -4.68 -18.78
CA HIS A 44 7.31 -5.14 -17.41
C HIS A 44 8.79 -5.32 -17.09
N THR A 45 9.15 -5.27 -15.80
CA THR A 45 10.53 -5.58 -15.35
C THR A 45 10.76 -7.10 -15.30
N LYS A 46 12.00 -7.55 -15.07
CA LYS A 46 12.32 -8.97 -14.85
C LYS A 46 11.97 -9.42 -13.44
N PHE A 47 12.16 -8.53 -12.45
CA PHE A 47 11.95 -8.81 -11.02
C PHE A 47 10.64 -9.55 -10.73
N ASN A 48 9.52 -9.04 -11.26
CA ASN A 48 8.22 -9.71 -11.26
C ASN A 48 7.52 -9.36 -12.58
N HIS A 49 7.00 -10.37 -13.26
CA HIS A 49 6.36 -10.19 -14.56
C HIS A 49 5.04 -10.96 -14.63
N PRO A 50 4.06 -10.43 -15.38
CA PRO A 50 2.84 -11.17 -15.66
C PRO A 50 3.13 -12.37 -16.56
N HIS A 51 2.33 -13.42 -16.45
CA HIS A 51 2.40 -14.55 -17.39
C HIS A 51 1.76 -14.15 -18.73
N PRO A 52 2.52 -14.14 -19.85
CA PRO A 52 1.97 -13.74 -21.15
C PRO A 52 0.79 -14.59 -21.62
N SER A 53 0.78 -15.87 -21.24
CA SER A 53 -0.31 -16.81 -21.55
C SER A 53 -1.66 -16.39 -20.97
N SER A 54 -1.67 -15.58 -19.91
CA SER A 54 -2.91 -15.06 -19.34
C SER A 54 -3.51 -13.92 -20.17
N HIS A 55 -2.77 -13.28 -21.07
CA HIS A 55 -3.29 -12.23 -21.95
C HIS A 55 -2.69 -12.38 -23.36
N PRO A 56 -3.08 -13.43 -24.11
CA PRO A 56 -2.45 -13.75 -25.40
C PRO A 56 -2.65 -12.66 -26.46
N ASP A 57 -3.64 -11.79 -26.28
CA ASP A 57 -3.94 -10.67 -27.16
C ASP A 57 -3.01 -9.45 -26.93
N PHE A 58 -2.15 -9.49 -25.89
CA PHE A 58 -1.21 -8.42 -25.59
C PHE A 58 0.20 -8.76 -26.07
N HIS A 59 0.97 -7.72 -26.41
CA HIS A 59 2.41 -7.84 -26.55
C HIS A 59 3.10 -7.62 -25.20
N PHE A 60 4.13 -8.41 -24.90
CA PHE A 60 4.90 -8.26 -23.67
C PHE A 60 6.33 -7.85 -24.01
N LEU A 61 6.78 -6.76 -23.39
CA LEU A 61 8.14 -6.28 -23.45
C LEU A 61 8.79 -6.43 -22.09
N CYS A 62 9.87 -7.19 -22.05
CA CYS A 62 10.72 -7.27 -20.87
C CYS A 62 11.72 -6.11 -20.87
N ILE A 63 11.61 -5.23 -19.88
CA ILE A 63 12.58 -4.17 -19.61
C ILE A 63 13.76 -4.77 -18.85
N GLU A 64 14.98 -4.54 -19.33
CA GLU A 64 16.20 -4.99 -18.67
C GLU A 64 16.46 -4.14 -17.42
N ASP A 65 16.03 -4.62 -16.25
CA ASP A 65 16.13 -3.89 -14.99
C ASP A 65 17.53 -3.95 -14.33
N ARG A 66 18.38 -4.89 -14.74
CA ARG A 66 19.77 -5.08 -14.25
C ARG A 66 19.87 -5.08 -12.72
N LEU A 67 18.87 -5.65 -12.05
CA LEU A 67 18.89 -5.78 -10.60
C LEU A 67 19.91 -6.83 -10.15
N SER A 68 20.65 -6.53 -9.08
CA SER A 68 21.55 -7.47 -8.43
C SER A 68 20.76 -8.48 -7.58
N LYS A 69 21.36 -9.63 -7.26
CA LYS A 69 20.71 -10.61 -6.36
C LYS A 69 20.37 -10.01 -4.99
N ASP A 70 21.22 -9.15 -4.47
CA ASP A 70 21.02 -8.50 -3.17
C ASP A 70 19.86 -7.50 -3.22
N GLU A 71 19.73 -6.74 -4.31
CA GLU A 71 18.60 -5.83 -4.54
C GLU A 71 17.28 -6.61 -4.63
N VAL A 72 17.29 -7.78 -5.30
CA VAL A 72 16.11 -8.63 -5.44
C VAL A 72 15.69 -9.26 -4.11
N GLN A 73 16.66 -9.68 -3.28
CA GLN A 73 16.40 -10.33 -2.00
C GLN A 73 16.12 -9.33 -0.86
N SER A 74 16.42 -8.05 -1.09
CA SER A 74 16.14 -6.99 -0.13
C SER A 74 14.65 -6.90 0.20
N ARG A 75 14.33 -6.68 1.48
CA ARG A 75 12.98 -6.33 1.93
C ARG A 75 12.71 -4.82 1.85
N ASP A 76 13.68 -4.04 1.39
CA ASP A 76 13.55 -2.59 1.16
C ASP A 76 12.89 -2.33 -0.21
N LEU A 77 11.56 -2.35 -0.22
CA LEU A 77 10.77 -2.12 -1.42
C LEU A 77 10.89 -0.67 -1.92
N VAL A 78 11.17 0.29 -1.05
CA VAL A 78 11.34 1.70 -1.43
C VAL A 78 12.61 1.86 -2.25
N SER A 79 13.75 1.35 -1.74
CA SER A 79 15.04 1.39 -2.44
C SER A 79 14.98 0.62 -3.77
N LEU A 80 14.28 -0.52 -3.81
CA LEU A 80 14.05 -1.28 -5.03
C LEU A 80 13.34 -0.43 -6.10
N VAL A 81 12.27 0.28 -5.75
CA VAL A 81 11.53 1.13 -6.70
C VAL A 81 12.41 2.30 -7.18
N LEU A 82 13.15 2.96 -6.29
CA LEU A 82 14.08 4.02 -6.68
C LEU A 82 15.16 3.52 -7.66
N THR A 83 15.69 2.32 -7.39
CA THR A 83 16.69 1.67 -8.25
C THR A 83 16.12 1.32 -9.62
N LEU A 84 14.91 0.76 -9.67
CA LEU A 84 14.21 0.48 -10.93
C LEU A 84 14.04 1.73 -11.78
N ASN A 85 13.64 2.85 -11.17
CA ASN A 85 13.49 4.12 -11.89
C ASN A 85 14.80 4.66 -12.46
N THR A 86 15.94 4.28 -11.88
CA THR A 86 17.26 4.64 -12.40
C THR A 86 17.68 3.73 -13.55
N LYS A 87 17.48 2.41 -13.40
CA LYS A 87 18.01 1.40 -14.34
C LYS A 87 17.12 1.18 -15.57
N CYS A 88 15.81 1.41 -15.46
CA CYS A 88 14.83 1.08 -16.50
C CYS A 88 14.55 2.20 -17.51
N GLU A 89 14.99 3.43 -17.26
CA GLU A 89 14.73 4.58 -18.15
C GLU A 89 15.28 4.35 -19.56
N GLN A 90 16.59 4.12 -19.67
CA GLN A 90 17.24 3.97 -20.96
C GLN A 90 16.70 2.77 -21.76
N PRO A 91 16.58 1.54 -21.19
CA PRO A 91 16.01 0.41 -21.93
C PRO A 91 14.59 0.66 -22.45
N LEU A 92 13.73 1.32 -21.66
CA LEU A 92 12.39 1.67 -22.12
C LEU A 92 12.43 2.71 -23.25
N ARG A 93 13.28 3.75 -23.13
CA ARG A 93 13.42 4.78 -24.16
C ARG A 93 13.87 4.21 -25.50
N GLU A 94 14.83 3.29 -25.48
CA GLU A 94 15.31 2.60 -26.70
C GLU A 94 14.20 1.82 -27.39
N PHE A 95 13.30 1.20 -26.64
CA PHE A 95 12.12 0.53 -27.19
C PHE A 95 11.12 1.53 -27.78
N LEU A 96 10.76 2.57 -27.01
CA LEU A 96 9.78 3.57 -27.44
C LEU A 96 10.20 4.29 -28.74
N ALA A 97 11.49 4.39 -29.03
CA ALA A 97 12.01 5.00 -30.25
C ALA A 97 11.84 4.14 -31.51
N GLN A 98 11.58 2.83 -31.38
CA GLN A 98 11.52 1.90 -32.51
C GLN A 98 10.12 1.79 -33.14
N ASP A 99 9.08 2.11 -32.37
CA ASP A 99 7.69 1.90 -32.75
C ASP A 99 6.89 3.20 -32.72
N ARG A 100 5.82 3.25 -33.52
CA ARG A 100 4.85 4.35 -33.44
C ARG A 100 3.92 4.13 -32.25
N ILE A 101 4.27 4.73 -31.11
CA ILE A 101 3.48 4.67 -29.88
C ILE A 101 2.52 5.86 -29.80
N ALA A 102 1.25 5.60 -29.52
CA ALA A 102 0.24 6.65 -29.39
C ALA A 102 0.26 7.31 -28.01
N CYS A 103 0.48 6.54 -26.95
CA CYS A 103 0.55 7.03 -25.57
C CYS A 103 1.22 5.98 -24.67
N VAL A 104 1.90 6.43 -23.61
CA VAL A 104 2.41 5.58 -22.53
C VAL A 104 1.53 5.73 -21.30
N PHE A 105 0.97 4.63 -20.81
CA PHE A 105 0.36 4.55 -19.50
C PHE A 105 1.39 3.97 -18.52
N TYR A 106 1.59 4.59 -17.37
CA TYR A 106 2.54 4.07 -16.39
C TYR A 106 2.01 4.16 -14.98
N ASP A 107 2.33 3.17 -14.15
CA ASP A 107 2.03 3.21 -12.73
C ASP A 107 2.80 4.36 -12.06
N ALA A 108 2.17 5.08 -11.12
CA ALA A 108 2.81 6.23 -10.45
C ALA A 108 4.19 5.91 -9.83
N LEU A 109 4.46 4.66 -9.44
CA LEU A 109 5.77 4.23 -8.94
C LEU A 109 6.85 4.08 -10.03
N MET A 110 6.46 4.00 -11.31
CA MET A 110 7.33 3.78 -12.47
C MET A 110 7.55 5.07 -13.26
N TYR A 111 7.82 6.17 -12.55
CA TYR A 111 7.95 7.53 -13.10
C TYR A 111 9.09 7.71 -14.12
N PHE A 112 10.04 6.77 -14.22
CA PHE A 112 11.01 6.72 -15.32
C PHE A 112 10.37 6.64 -16.70
N SER A 113 9.12 6.16 -16.78
CA SER A 113 8.37 6.04 -18.03
C SER A 113 8.11 7.39 -18.67
N GLU A 114 7.86 8.42 -17.87
CA GLU A 114 7.71 9.80 -18.35
C GLU A 114 9.05 10.32 -18.89
N SER A 115 10.13 10.12 -18.12
CA SER A 115 11.49 10.50 -18.54
C SER A 115 11.91 9.86 -19.86
N ALA A 116 11.48 8.60 -20.10
CA ALA A 116 11.75 7.87 -21.34
C ALA A 116 10.88 8.36 -22.52
N ALA A 117 9.60 8.69 -22.29
CA ALA A 117 8.66 9.13 -23.32
C ALA A 117 8.84 10.60 -23.74
N ARG A 118 9.19 11.49 -22.80
CA ARG A 118 9.27 12.94 -23.00
C ARG A 118 10.20 13.37 -24.14
N PRO A 119 11.45 12.87 -24.27
CA PRO A 119 12.34 13.25 -25.38
C PRO A 119 11.80 12.85 -26.76
N LEU A 120 10.95 11.81 -26.80
CA LEU A 120 10.31 11.30 -28.00
C LEU A 120 8.96 11.99 -28.30
N LYS A 121 8.54 12.92 -27.44
CA LYS A 121 7.25 13.63 -27.51
C LYS A 121 6.05 12.68 -27.54
N ILE A 122 6.18 11.54 -26.86
CA ILE A 122 5.07 10.59 -26.70
C ILE A 122 4.27 11.04 -25.47
N PRO A 123 2.96 11.27 -25.57
CA PRO A 123 2.14 11.65 -24.42
C PRO A 123 2.08 10.52 -23.41
N SER A 124 1.97 10.87 -22.13
CA SER A 124 1.89 9.91 -21.03
C SER A 124 0.71 10.16 -20.10
N VAL A 125 0.20 9.08 -19.52
CA VAL A 125 -0.91 9.08 -18.56
C VAL A 125 -0.52 8.24 -17.34
N ILE A 126 -0.71 8.79 -16.14
CA ILE A 126 -0.32 8.12 -14.91
C ILE A 126 -1.50 7.30 -14.38
N LEU A 127 -1.26 6.04 -14.02
CA LEU A 127 -2.22 5.21 -13.30
C LEU A 127 -1.89 5.22 -11.80
N HIS A 128 -2.86 5.69 -11.00
CA HIS A 128 -2.86 5.53 -9.55
C HIS A 128 -3.68 4.30 -9.16
N THR A 129 -3.02 3.38 -8.47
CA THR A 129 -3.56 2.07 -8.04
C THR A 129 -3.92 2.02 -6.55
N ASN A 130 -3.78 3.15 -5.85
CA ASN A 130 -4.20 3.37 -4.47
C ASN A 130 -5.49 4.22 -4.42
N SER A 131 -6.06 4.40 -3.23
CA SER A 131 -7.19 5.31 -3.01
C SER A 131 -6.77 6.78 -3.16
N ALA A 132 -7.71 7.63 -3.58
CA ALA A 132 -7.50 9.08 -3.68
C ALA A 132 -7.14 9.69 -2.32
N ALA A 133 -7.84 9.25 -1.27
CA ALA A 133 -7.55 9.63 0.11
C ALA A 133 -6.11 9.30 0.53
N SER A 134 -5.58 8.15 0.12
CA SER A 134 -4.21 7.76 0.46
C SER A 134 -3.17 8.62 -0.27
N SER A 135 -3.43 9.04 -1.51
CA SER A 135 -2.51 9.95 -2.19
C SER A 135 -2.49 11.34 -1.58
N LEU A 136 -3.64 11.87 -1.18
CA LEU A 136 -3.68 13.11 -0.39
C LEU A 136 -2.93 12.93 0.93
N ALA A 137 -3.18 11.86 1.68
CA ALA A 137 -2.46 11.63 2.92
C ALA A 137 -0.93 11.53 2.71
N ARG A 138 -0.48 10.98 1.57
CA ARG A 138 0.95 10.95 1.19
C ARG A 138 1.50 12.33 0.88
N SER A 139 0.78 13.18 0.14
CA SER A 139 1.29 14.51 -0.24
C SER A 139 1.54 15.41 0.98
N PHE A 140 0.76 15.23 2.04
CA PHE A 140 0.92 15.96 3.31
C PHE A 140 2.10 15.48 4.17
N LEU A 141 2.72 14.33 3.90
CA LEU A 141 3.80 13.80 4.75
C LEU A 141 5.02 14.74 4.84
N HIS A 142 5.37 15.41 3.74
CA HIS A 142 6.47 16.40 3.74
C HIS A 142 6.14 17.61 4.62
N GLN A 143 4.89 18.11 4.56
CA GLN A 143 4.43 19.19 5.40
C GLN A 143 4.43 18.79 6.87
N LEU A 144 3.94 17.60 7.21
CA LEU A 144 3.94 17.09 8.57
C LEU A 144 5.36 16.92 9.11
N LYS A 145 6.32 16.49 8.27
CA LYS A 145 7.73 16.47 8.64
C LYS A 145 8.29 17.86 8.89
N ALA A 146 8.00 18.83 8.03
CA ALA A 146 8.45 20.21 8.20
C ALA A 146 7.89 20.86 9.49
N LEU A 147 6.68 20.49 9.89
CA LEU A 147 6.05 20.90 11.14
C LEU A 147 6.56 20.13 12.38
N GLY A 148 7.48 19.18 12.20
CA GLY A 148 8.07 18.42 13.31
C GLY A 148 7.20 17.28 13.84
N PHE A 149 6.14 16.90 13.13
CA PHE A 149 5.30 15.76 13.54
C PHE A 149 5.91 14.40 13.17
N ILE A 150 6.85 14.35 12.23
CA ILE A 150 7.55 13.12 11.82
C ILE A 150 9.00 13.19 12.31
N PRO A 151 9.51 12.18 13.05
CA PRO A 151 8.88 10.91 13.40
C PRO A 151 7.72 11.05 14.41
N LEU A 152 6.69 10.21 14.24
CA LEU A 152 5.48 10.25 15.05
C LEU A 152 5.78 9.89 16.51
N GLN A 153 5.19 10.64 17.45
CA GLN A 153 5.26 10.33 18.88
C GLN A 153 4.08 9.45 19.31
N GLU A 154 4.30 8.56 20.27
CA GLU A 154 3.25 7.63 20.75
C GLU A 154 2.02 8.37 21.30
N SER A 155 2.26 9.47 22.02
CA SER A 155 1.22 10.29 22.66
C SER A 155 0.21 10.89 21.69
N MET A 156 0.59 11.10 20.43
CA MET A 156 -0.24 11.76 19.41
C MET A 156 -0.85 10.79 18.40
N LEU A 157 -0.57 9.49 18.48
CA LEU A 157 -0.99 8.51 17.48
C LEU A 157 -2.50 8.46 17.26
N GLN A 158 -3.27 8.71 18.33
CA GLN A 158 -4.73 8.72 18.28
C GLN A 158 -5.31 10.08 17.89
N ASP A 159 -4.49 11.13 17.86
CA ASP A 159 -4.96 12.47 17.58
C ASP A 159 -5.34 12.62 16.11
N PRO A 160 -6.39 13.41 15.81
CA PRO A 160 -6.76 13.76 14.46
C PRO A 160 -5.62 14.49 13.74
N VAL A 161 -5.37 14.14 12.47
CA VAL A 161 -4.44 14.89 11.63
C VAL A 161 -5.16 16.13 11.09
N PRO A 162 -4.63 17.35 11.33
CA PRO A 162 -5.19 18.57 10.76
C PRO A 162 -5.31 18.46 9.22
N GLN A 163 -6.43 18.92 8.66
CA GLN A 163 -6.71 18.94 7.20
C GLN A 163 -6.89 17.56 6.54
N LEU A 164 -6.70 16.45 7.27
CA LEU A 164 -6.83 15.09 6.74
C LEU A 164 -7.88 14.28 7.49
N GLN A 165 -8.95 14.92 7.98
CA GLN A 165 -10.04 14.19 8.65
C GLN A 165 -10.66 13.14 7.71
N PRO A 166 -10.96 11.92 8.20
CA PRO A 166 -10.95 11.47 9.60
C PRO A 166 -9.66 10.75 10.02
N LEU A 167 -8.52 10.96 9.34
CA LEU A 167 -7.27 10.28 9.66
C LEU A 167 -6.71 10.72 11.01
N ARG A 168 -6.18 9.75 11.75
CA ARG A 168 -5.34 9.94 12.92
C ARG A 168 -3.88 9.84 12.53
N PHE A 169 -2.96 10.32 13.37
CA PHE A 169 -1.53 10.24 13.05
C PHE A 169 -1.05 8.80 12.80
N LYS A 170 -1.59 7.81 13.53
CA LYS A 170 -1.28 6.40 13.27
C LYS A 170 -1.78 5.88 11.93
N ASP A 171 -2.79 6.53 11.34
CA ASP A 171 -3.38 6.14 10.06
C ASP A 171 -2.55 6.63 8.86
N LEU A 172 -1.55 7.48 9.10
CA LEU A 172 -0.72 8.04 8.04
C LEU A 172 0.04 6.94 7.27
N PRO A 173 0.17 7.08 5.94
CA PRO A 173 0.71 6.04 5.07
C PRO A 173 2.24 5.99 5.07
N ILE A 174 2.85 5.90 6.25
CA ILE A 174 4.31 5.78 6.42
C ILE A 174 4.72 4.33 6.16
N SER A 175 5.61 4.11 5.19
CA SER A 175 6.18 2.80 4.87
C SER A 175 7.18 2.35 5.94
N HIS A 176 7.22 1.04 6.20
CA HIS A 176 8.25 0.40 7.02
C HIS A 176 9.27 -0.36 6.14
N PHE A 177 9.12 -0.31 4.81
CA PHE A 177 9.96 -1.02 3.84
C PHE A 177 11.05 -0.11 3.28
N GLY A 178 11.91 0.40 4.15
CA GLY A 178 13.02 1.27 3.79
C GLY A 178 13.19 2.44 4.75
N ARG A 179 14.16 3.31 4.45
CA ARG A 179 14.41 4.51 5.25
C ARG A 179 13.31 5.54 5.03
N LEU A 180 12.94 6.27 6.08
CA LEU A 180 11.93 7.32 6.00
C LEU A 180 12.28 8.38 4.93
N GLU A 181 13.55 8.77 4.83
CA GLU A 181 14.02 9.74 3.83
C GLU A 181 13.78 9.25 2.40
N ASP A 182 14.15 8.01 2.11
CA ASP A 182 13.95 7.40 0.79
C ASP A 182 12.45 7.25 0.48
N HIS A 183 11.63 6.94 1.49
CA HIS A 183 10.18 6.86 1.33
C HIS A 183 9.56 8.22 0.99
N LEU A 184 9.98 9.28 1.69
CA LEU A 184 9.54 10.65 1.41
C LEU A 184 10.00 11.12 0.04
N GLN A 185 11.23 10.77 -0.37
CA GLN A 185 11.74 11.03 -1.70
C GLN A 185 10.87 10.32 -2.76
N LEU A 186 10.59 9.03 -2.57
CA LEU A 186 9.76 8.25 -3.47
C LEU A 186 8.35 8.84 -3.61
N ILE A 187 7.71 9.25 -2.50
CA ILE A 187 6.39 9.90 -2.54
C ILE A 187 6.42 11.18 -3.36
N SER A 188 7.45 12.02 -3.19
CA SER A 188 7.60 13.25 -3.97
C SER A 188 7.73 12.94 -5.46
N LEU A 189 8.61 11.99 -5.80
CA LEU A 189 8.86 11.62 -7.20
C LEU A 189 7.64 10.95 -7.87
N ALA A 190 6.91 10.11 -7.14
CA ALA A 190 5.71 9.43 -7.63
C ALA A 190 4.47 10.34 -7.66
N GLY A 191 4.43 11.39 -6.83
CA GLY A 191 3.36 12.39 -6.80
C GLY A 191 3.52 13.50 -7.84
N ASP A 192 4.72 13.69 -8.39
CA ASP A 192 5.00 14.67 -9.44
C ASP A 192 4.49 14.18 -10.82
N ILE A 193 3.60 14.95 -11.43
CA ILE A 193 2.99 14.61 -12.73
C ILE A 193 3.90 14.89 -13.93
N ARG A 194 4.95 15.69 -13.74
CA ARG A 194 5.88 16.12 -14.79
C ARG A 194 5.14 16.68 -16.00
N THR A 195 5.39 16.15 -17.20
CA THR A 195 4.70 16.55 -18.45
C THR A 195 3.56 15.61 -18.83
N SER A 196 3.13 14.72 -17.92
CA SER A 196 2.02 13.80 -18.19
C SER A 196 0.72 14.55 -18.47
N SER A 197 -0.02 14.04 -19.46
CA SER A 197 -1.20 14.70 -20.01
C SER A 197 -2.46 14.50 -19.16
N ALA A 198 -2.52 13.42 -18.37
CA ALA A 198 -3.66 13.11 -17.52
C ALA A 198 -3.32 12.09 -16.42
N LEU A 199 -4.25 11.94 -15.47
CA LEU A 199 -4.23 10.94 -14.41
C LEU A 199 -5.44 10.01 -14.56
N VAL A 200 -5.21 8.71 -14.41
CA VAL A 200 -6.24 7.69 -14.23
C VAL A 200 -6.16 7.18 -12.81
N TRP A 201 -7.30 7.15 -12.14
CA TRP A 201 -7.41 6.69 -10.78
C TRP A 201 -8.34 5.49 -10.70
N ASN A 202 -7.87 4.36 -10.18
CA ASN A 202 -8.72 3.19 -9.94
C ASN A 202 -9.62 3.43 -8.72
N THR A 203 -10.59 4.33 -8.83
CA THR A 203 -11.56 4.65 -7.77
C THR A 203 -12.86 5.18 -8.37
N LEU A 204 -13.86 5.45 -7.53
CA LEU A 204 -15.17 5.95 -7.92
C LEU A 204 -15.47 7.28 -7.22
N GLU A 205 -16.11 8.22 -7.94
CA GLU A 205 -16.62 9.46 -7.33
C GLU A 205 -17.51 9.18 -6.13
N CYS A 206 -18.39 8.17 -6.23
CA CYS A 206 -19.33 7.85 -5.15
C CYS A 206 -18.66 7.36 -3.85
N LEU A 207 -17.37 7.00 -3.89
CA LEU A 207 -16.60 6.58 -2.72
C LEU A 207 -15.69 7.69 -2.19
N GLU A 208 -15.11 8.50 -3.08
CA GLU A 208 -14.01 9.42 -2.75
C GLU A 208 -14.18 10.84 -3.35
N GLU A 209 -15.41 11.33 -3.49
CA GLU A 209 -15.74 12.65 -4.07
C GLU A 209 -14.86 13.79 -3.53
N SER A 210 -14.76 13.94 -2.19
CA SER A 210 -13.99 15.02 -1.57
C SER A 210 -12.48 14.89 -1.83
N PRO A 211 -11.82 13.73 -1.60
CA PRO A 211 -10.44 13.54 -2.00
C PRO A 211 -10.17 13.82 -3.49
N LEU A 212 -11.05 13.36 -4.38
CA LEU A 212 -10.90 13.56 -5.82
C LEU A 212 -11.06 15.03 -6.21
N ALA A 213 -11.98 15.76 -5.58
CA ALA A 213 -12.13 17.20 -5.80
C ALA A 213 -10.84 17.96 -5.45
N GLN A 214 -10.23 17.66 -4.30
CA GLN A 214 -8.97 18.28 -3.90
C GLN A 214 -7.82 17.94 -4.86
N LEU A 215 -7.69 16.67 -5.27
CA LEU A 215 -6.66 16.27 -6.24
C LEU A 215 -6.81 16.98 -7.60
N ARG A 216 -8.04 17.28 -8.04
CA ARG A 216 -8.29 18.06 -9.27
C ARG A 216 -7.76 19.48 -9.16
N GLU A 217 -7.92 20.11 -7.99
CA GLU A 217 -7.41 21.45 -7.71
C GLU A 217 -5.88 21.48 -7.66
N ASP A 218 -5.27 20.45 -7.05
CA ASP A 218 -3.83 20.32 -6.89
C ASP A 218 -3.12 20.08 -8.24
N TYR A 219 -3.62 19.15 -9.05
CA TYR A 219 -2.93 18.72 -10.27
C TYR A 219 -3.24 19.54 -11.52
N ARG A 220 -4.44 20.12 -11.63
CA ARG A 220 -4.87 20.96 -12.78
C ARG A 220 -4.72 20.30 -14.16
N VAL A 221 -4.69 18.97 -14.21
CA VAL A 221 -4.77 18.16 -15.43
C VAL A 221 -6.03 17.28 -15.35
N PRO A 222 -6.53 16.73 -16.47
CA PRO A 222 -7.65 15.79 -16.44
C PRO A 222 -7.40 14.61 -15.50
N ILE A 223 -8.35 14.35 -14.60
CA ILE A 223 -8.36 13.18 -13.72
C ILE A 223 -9.57 12.31 -14.07
N PHE A 224 -9.30 11.08 -14.50
CA PHE A 224 -10.30 10.08 -14.81
C PHE A 224 -10.44 9.09 -13.65
N SER A 225 -11.53 9.20 -12.89
CA SER A 225 -11.93 8.19 -11.91
C SER A 225 -12.49 6.97 -12.64
N LEU A 226 -11.62 6.02 -12.92
CA LEU A 226 -11.86 4.84 -13.77
C LEU A 226 -11.83 3.58 -12.90
N GLY A 227 -12.67 3.56 -11.86
CA GLY A 227 -12.82 2.43 -10.95
C GLY A 227 -14.23 1.85 -10.94
N PRO A 228 -14.38 0.59 -10.51
CA PRO A 228 -13.32 -0.33 -10.16
C PRO A 228 -12.90 -1.12 -11.42
N LEU A 229 -11.60 -1.09 -11.76
CA LEU A 229 -11.07 -1.67 -13.00
C LEU A 229 -11.44 -3.16 -13.20
N ASN A 230 -11.56 -3.91 -12.10
CA ASN A 230 -11.95 -5.32 -12.12
C ASN A 230 -13.38 -5.56 -12.64
N LYS A 231 -14.30 -4.60 -12.54
CA LYS A 231 -15.68 -4.73 -13.06
C LYS A 231 -15.87 -4.09 -14.44
N LEU A 232 -15.02 -3.12 -14.81
CA LEU A 232 -15.09 -2.45 -16.11
C LEU A 232 -14.48 -3.27 -17.26
N ALA A 233 -13.58 -4.21 -16.94
CA ALA A 233 -13.07 -5.16 -17.92
C ALA A 233 -14.21 -6.08 -18.44
N PRO A 234 -14.34 -6.30 -19.76
CA PRO A 234 -15.41 -7.13 -20.32
C PRO A 234 -15.43 -8.55 -19.76
N ALA A 235 -16.63 -9.05 -19.45
CA ALA A 235 -16.82 -10.44 -19.05
C ALA A 235 -16.43 -11.38 -20.22
N GLY A 236 -15.56 -12.36 -19.95
CA GLY A 236 -15.12 -13.35 -20.95
C GLY A 236 -13.92 -12.95 -21.80
N SER A 237 -13.21 -11.85 -21.47
CA SER A 237 -11.85 -11.67 -21.97
C SER A 237 -11.00 -12.87 -21.56
N SER A 238 -10.10 -13.29 -22.46
CA SER A 238 -9.15 -14.42 -22.33
C SER A 238 -8.27 -14.39 -21.05
N SER A 239 -8.38 -13.34 -20.24
CA SER A 239 -7.73 -13.12 -18.95
C SER A 239 -8.32 -13.96 -17.82
N SER A 240 -7.88 -15.21 -17.69
CA SER A 240 -8.29 -16.12 -16.61
C SER A 240 -7.61 -15.82 -15.26
N SER A 241 -6.42 -15.20 -15.26
CA SER A 241 -5.68 -14.86 -14.04
C SER A 241 -4.80 -13.61 -14.22
N THR A 242 -4.85 -12.68 -13.28
CA THR A 242 -3.95 -11.50 -13.21
C THR A 242 -2.93 -11.62 -12.08
N GLY A 243 -2.97 -12.71 -11.31
CA GLY A 243 -2.09 -12.96 -10.17
C GLY A 243 -0.71 -13.49 -10.58
N LEU A 244 0.27 -13.29 -9.68
CA LEU A 244 1.63 -13.84 -9.81
C LEU A 244 1.74 -15.29 -9.32
N LEU A 245 0.73 -15.77 -8.59
CA LEU A 245 0.69 -17.11 -8.00
C LEU A 245 -0.45 -17.91 -8.63
N GLU A 246 -0.24 -19.21 -8.75
CA GLU A 246 -1.23 -20.16 -9.27
C GLU A 246 -2.42 -20.27 -8.31
N GLU A 247 -3.64 -20.13 -8.84
CA GLU A 247 -4.87 -20.12 -8.07
C GLU A 247 -5.39 -21.54 -7.79
N ASP A 248 -5.64 -21.85 -6.52
CA ASP A 248 -6.28 -23.10 -6.13
C ASP A 248 -7.80 -23.00 -6.27
N ASN A 249 -8.32 -23.54 -7.38
CA ASN A 249 -9.74 -23.54 -7.67
C ASN A 249 -10.54 -24.56 -6.83
N ALA A 250 -9.90 -25.50 -6.12
CA ALA A 250 -10.59 -26.49 -5.30
C ALA A 250 -11.33 -25.83 -4.12
N CYS A 251 -10.90 -24.64 -3.68
CA CYS A 251 -11.61 -23.89 -2.64
C CYS A 251 -13.03 -23.48 -3.08
N ILE A 252 -13.29 -23.30 -4.38
CA ILE A 252 -14.64 -22.98 -4.88
C ILE A 252 -15.58 -24.16 -4.65
N SER A 253 -15.16 -25.38 -4.95
CA SER A 253 -15.96 -26.58 -4.69
C SER A 253 -16.20 -26.83 -3.19
N TRP A 254 -15.32 -26.33 -2.32
CA TRP A 254 -15.57 -26.32 -0.88
C TRP A 254 -16.62 -25.27 -0.50
N LEU A 255 -16.55 -24.06 -1.09
CA LEU A 255 -17.52 -22.98 -0.86
C LEU A 255 -18.94 -23.35 -1.32
N ASP A 256 -19.08 -24.12 -2.40
CA ASP A 256 -20.36 -24.61 -2.94
C ASP A 256 -21.16 -25.44 -1.91
N LYS A 257 -20.47 -26.05 -0.93
CA LYS A 257 -21.06 -26.88 0.13
C LYS A 257 -21.49 -26.07 1.36
N GLN A 258 -21.13 -24.78 1.41
CA GLN A 258 -21.36 -23.94 2.57
C GLN A 258 -22.70 -23.20 2.47
N CYS A 259 -23.26 -22.82 3.62
CA CYS A 259 -24.47 -22.00 3.67
C CYS A 259 -24.21 -20.59 3.13
N ARG A 260 -25.29 -19.90 2.71
CA ARG A 260 -25.19 -18.51 2.27
C ARG A 260 -24.68 -17.61 3.40
N ASN A 261 -23.78 -16.68 3.08
CA ASN A 261 -23.19 -15.72 4.02
C ASN A 261 -22.61 -16.34 5.32
N SER A 262 -22.17 -17.60 5.30
CA SER A 262 -21.65 -18.28 6.49
C SER A 262 -20.13 -18.34 6.57
N VAL A 263 -19.43 -18.13 5.46
CA VAL A 263 -17.97 -18.27 5.38
C VAL A 263 -17.29 -16.93 5.60
N ILE A 264 -16.31 -16.87 6.49
CA ILE A 264 -15.34 -15.78 6.51
C ILE A 264 -14.14 -16.12 5.62
N TYR A 265 -13.86 -15.25 4.65
CA TYR A 265 -12.67 -15.34 3.81
C TYR A 265 -11.52 -14.54 4.44
N ILE A 266 -10.29 -15.07 4.43
CA ILE A 266 -9.11 -14.43 5.00
C ILE A 266 -7.99 -14.35 3.98
N SER A 267 -7.52 -13.13 3.69
CA SER A 267 -6.37 -12.87 2.82
C SER A 267 -5.67 -11.57 3.22
N LEU A 268 -4.40 -11.68 3.64
CA LEU A 268 -3.56 -10.53 3.99
C LEU A 268 -2.76 -9.99 2.79
N GLY A 269 -3.18 -10.31 1.57
CA GLY A 269 -2.54 -9.83 0.34
C GLY A 269 -1.24 -10.54 -0.01
N SER A 270 -0.54 -10.00 -1.01
CA SER A 270 0.63 -10.66 -1.61
C SER A 270 1.96 -10.37 -0.88
N ILE A 271 2.05 -9.26 -0.14
CA ILE A 271 3.32 -8.79 0.48
C ILE A 271 3.31 -8.92 2.00
N ALA A 272 2.18 -8.71 2.68
CA ALA A 272 2.16 -8.61 4.14
C ALA A 272 2.60 -9.92 4.81
N SER A 273 3.52 -9.81 5.76
CA SER A 273 4.03 -10.95 6.54
C SER A 273 3.65 -10.80 8.01
N ILE A 274 3.28 -11.90 8.65
CA ILE A 274 3.00 -12.00 10.09
C ILE A 274 4.08 -12.85 10.78
N ASP A 275 4.14 -12.78 12.11
CA ASP A 275 4.97 -13.68 12.91
C ASP A 275 4.20 -14.95 13.35
N ASP A 276 4.92 -15.92 13.89
CA ASP A 276 4.35 -17.20 14.34
C ASP A 276 3.28 -17.02 15.42
N ARG A 277 3.45 -16.01 16.30
CA ARG A 277 2.50 -15.73 17.37
C ARG A 277 1.19 -15.23 16.78
N GLN A 278 1.24 -14.27 15.86
CA GLN A 278 0.08 -13.75 15.16
C GLN A 278 -0.64 -14.87 14.39
N LEU A 279 0.09 -15.72 13.66
CA LEU A 279 -0.49 -16.88 12.98
C LEU A 279 -1.27 -17.78 13.96
N MET A 280 -0.67 -18.06 15.13
CA MET A 280 -1.27 -18.91 16.16
C MET A 280 -2.54 -18.28 16.76
N GLU A 281 -2.51 -16.99 17.12
CA GLU A 281 -3.67 -16.30 17.66
C GLU A 281 -4.80 -16.17 16.64
N MET A 282 -4.48 -15.90 15.36
CA MET A 282 -5.46 -15.90 14.26
C MET A 282 -6.10 -17.29 14.11
N ALA A 283 -5.30 -18.35 14.07
CA ALA A 283 -5.78 -19.72 13.93
C ALA A 283 -6.73 -20.10 15.08
N TRP A 284 -6.32 -19.89 16.34
CA TRP A 284 -7.19 -20.20 17.48
C TRP A 284 -8.44 -19.33 17.55
N GLY A 285 -8.35 -18.05 17.17
CA GLY A 285 -9.52 -17.19 17.07
C GLY A 285 -10.52 -17.68 16.01
N LEU A 286 -10.03 -18.13 14.85
CA LEU A 286 -10.85 -18.77 13.81
C LEU A 286 -11.53 -20.03 14.34
N ALA A 287 -10.78 -20.93 14.97
CA ALA A 287 -11.33 -22.16 15.55
C ALA A 287 -12.43 -21.87 16.59
N ASN A 288 -12.16 -20.94 17.52
CA ASN A 288 -13.07 -20.59 18.61
C ASN A 288 -14.33 -19.84 18.14
N SER A 289 -14.25 -19.13 17.01
CA SER A 289 -15.42 -18.43 16.43
C SER A 289 -16.56 -19.37 16.04
N GLY A 290 -16.24 -20.65 15.78
CA GLY A 290 -17.18 -21.64 15.27
C GLY A 290 -17.64 -21.39 13.82
N GLN A 291 -17.18 -20.31 13.17
CA GLN A 291 -17.58 -19.99 11.80
C GLN A 291 -16.78 -20.80 10.77
N PRO A 292 -17.41 -21.23 9.66
CA PRO A 292 -16.69 -21.72 8.50
C PRO A 292 -15.73 -20.66 7.96
N PHE A 293 -14.53 -21.06 7.55
CA PHE A 293 -13.54 -20.12 7.05
C PHE A 293 -12.74 -20.67 5.86
N LEU A 294 -12.38 -19.75 4.95
CA LEU A 294 -11.42 -20.00 3.88
C LEU A 294 -10.22 -19.09 4.09
N TRP A 295 -9.05 -19.66 4.39
CA TRP A 295 -7.84 -18.89 4.71
C TRP A 295 -6.76 -19.08 3.66
N VAL A 296 -6.33 -17.97 3.05
CA VAL A 296 -5.11 -17.92 2.23
C VAL A 296 -3.89 -17.81 3.14
N VAL A 297 -3.17 -18.91 3.28
CA VAL A 297 -1.83 -18.93 3.86
C VAL A 297 -0.90 -19.09 2.67
N ARG A 298 -0.16 -18.05 2.26
CA ARG A 298 0.72 -18.12 1.08
C ARG A 298 2.18 -18.38 1.49
N PRO A 299 3.04 -18.85 0.58
CA PRO A 299 4.49 -18.90 0.83
C PRO A 299 5.02 -17.54 1.31
N ASN A 300 5.87 -17.54 2.34
CA ASN A 300 6.44 -16.33 2.96
C ASN A 300 5.43 -15.43 3.72
N LEU A 301 4.20 -15.87 3.97
CA LEU A 301 3.30 -15.15 4.89
C LEU A 301 3.92 -15.07 6.28
N VAL A 302 4.59 -16.13 6.74
CA VAL A 302 5.17 -16.20 8.08
C VAL A 302 6.66 -15.88 8.01
N ARG A 303 7.13 -14.95 8.85
CA ARG A 303 8.52 -14.49 8.81
C ARG A 303 9.47 -15.58 9.31
N GLY A 304 10.47 -15.93 8.50
CA GLY A 304 11.59 -16.78 8.92
C GLY A 304 11.28 -18.27 8.96
N SER A 305 10.06 -18.67 8.63
CA SER A 305 9.72 -20.06 8.35
C SER A 305 9.48 -20.23 6.86
N GLU A 306 10.07 -21.28 6.27
CA GLU A 306 9.45 -21.90 5.10
C GLU A 306 8.03 -22.36 5.51
N TRP A 307 7.20 -22.79 4.57
CA TRP A 307 5.81 -23.25 4.82
C TRP A 307 5.59 -24.16 6.07
N SER A 308 6.66 -24.75 6.60
CA SER A 308 6.77 -25.52 7.85
C SER A 308 6.15 -24.90 9.11
N GLY A 309 6.04 -23.57 9.21
CA GLY A 309 5.39 -22.91 10.36
C GLY A 309 3.91 -23.30 10.50
N PHE A 310 3.20 -23.44 9.37
CA PHE A 310 1.81 -23.88 9.35
C PHE A 310 1.67 -25.40 9.46
N GLU A 311 2.62 -26.17 8.92
CA GLU A 311 2.65 -27.63 9.10
C GLU A 311 2.82 -28.02 10.58
N SER A 312 3.59 -27.24 11.34
CA SER A 312 3.74 -27.39 12.79
C SER A 312 2.44 -27.10 13.55
N LEU A 313 1.59 -26.22 13.01
CA LEU A 313 0.27 -25.88 13.54
C LEU A 313 -0.75 -27.02 13.32
N SER A 314 -0.46 -27.96 12.42
CA SER A 314 -1.49 -28.63 11.63
C SER A 314 -2.17 -29.86 12.25
N LYS A 315 -1.63 -30.52 13.28
CA LYS A 315 -2.30 -31.74 13.77
C LYS A 315 -3.51 -31.42 14.65
N GLY A 316 -3.29 -30.78 15.80
CA GLY A 316 -4.38 -30.40 16.70
C GLY A 316 -5.33 -29.36 16.10
N PHE A 317 -4.83 -28.44 15.27
CA PHE A 317 -5.68 -27.42 14.65
C PHE A 317 -6.65 -28.02 13.62
N LYS A 318 -6.16 -28.90 12.72
CA LYS A 318 -7.01 -29.54 11.70
C LYS A 318 -8.07 -30.45 12.34
N GLU A 319 -7.72 -31.15 13.41
CA GLU A 319 -8.66 -31.98 14.18
C GLU A 319 -9.80 -31.14 14.79
N ILE A 320 -9.53 -29.90 15.21
CA ILE A 320 -10.55 -29.02 15.84
C ILE A 320 -11.43 -28.30 14.81
N VAL A 321 -10.86 -27.88 13.69
CA VAL A 321 -11.62 -27.15 12.66
C VAL A 321 -12.40 -28.08 11.73
N GLU A 322 -11.98 -29.34 11.63
CA GLU A 322 -12.63 -30.39 10.82
C GLU A 322 -12.97 -29.87 9.41
N GLU A 323 -14.19 -30.09 8.92
CA GLU A 323 -14.65 -29.68 7.59
C GLU A 323 -14.99 -28.18 7.49
N ARG A 324 -14.95 -27.43 8.61
CA ARG A 324 -15.29 -25.99 8.65
C ARG A 324 -14.16 -25.09 8.14
N GLY A 325 -12.93 -25.60 8.08
CA GLY A 325 -11.77 -24.84 7.63
C GLY A 325 -11.27 -25.30 6.27
N CYS A 326 -11.14 -24.38 5.32
CA CYS A 326 -10.42 -24.58 4.07
C CYS A 326 -9.19 -23.68 4.02
N ILE A 327 -8.03 -24.24 3.68
CA ILE A 327 -6.76 -23.51 3.69
C ILE A 327 -6.04 -23.77 2.39
N VAL A 328 -5.70 -22.70 1.69
CA VAL A 328 -5.08 -22.75 0.36
C VAL A 328 -3.88 -21.81 0.29
N LYS A 329 -2.95 -22.11 -0.63
CA LYS A 329 -1.77 -21.28 -0.87
C LYS A 329 -2.12 -19.94 -1.50
N TRP A 330 -3.06 -19.98 -2.44
CA TRP A 330 -3.54 -18.81 -3.17
C TRP A 330 -4.94 -19.11 -3.67
N ALA A 331 -5.87 -18.16 -3.51
CA ALA A 331 -7.27 -18.34 -3.90
C ALA A 331 -7.62 -17.44 -5.11
N PRO A 332 -8.56 -17.85 -5.98
CA PRO A 332 -9.16 -16.99 -6.99
C PRO A 332 -10.05 -15.94 -6.30
N GLN A 333 -9.44 -14.94 -5.64
CA GLN A 333 -10.08 -14.03 -4.68
C GLN A 333 -11.35 -13.37 -5.24
N ARG A 334 -11.36 -12.94 -6.50
CA ARG A 334 -12.55 -12.37 -7.14
C ARG A 334 -13.72 -13.35 -7.17
N ARG A 335 -13.47 -14.62 -7.52
CA ARG A 335 -14.50 -15.66 -7.54
C ARG A 335 -14.97 -15.97 -6.12
N VAL A 336 -14.05 -16.05 -5.17
CA VAL A 336 -14.36 -16.25 -3.74
C VAL A 336 -15.27 -15.14 -3.22
N LEU A 337 -14.92 -13.86 -3.40
CA LEU A 337 -15.71 -12.74 -2.92
C LEU A 337 -17.09 -12.66 -3.60
N SER A 338 -17.20 -13.07 -4.86
CA SER A 338 -18.49 -13.14 -5.57
C SER A 338 -19.36 -14.33 -5.15
N HIS A 339 -18.81 -15.28 -4.38
CA HIS A 339 -19.49 -16.52 -4.03
C HIS A 339 -20.51 -16.28 -2.91
N GLY A 340 -21.76 -16.75 -3.11
CA GLY A 340 -22.88 -16.46 -2.19
C GLY A 340 -22.75 -17.03 -0.77
N SER A 341 -21.77 -17.91 -0.51
CA SER A 341 -21.47 -18.41 0.83
C SER A 341 -20.53 -17.50 1.64
N VAL A 342 -19.81 -16.58 1.00
CA VAL A 342 -18.91 -15.66 1.70
C VAL A 342 -19.71 -14.53 2.34
N GLY A 343 -19.70 -14.46 3.67
CA GLY A 343 -20.42 -13.47 4.46
C GLY A 343 -19.53 -12.35 5.03
N GLY A 344 -18.21 -12.53 5.01
CA GLY A 344 -17.25 -11.56 5.53
C GLY A 344 -15.85 -11.75 4.97
N PHE A 345 -15.06 -10.68 4.94
CA PHE A 345 -13.69 -10.68 4.43
C PHE A 345 -12.71 -10.08 5.43
N TRP A 346 -11.85 -10.91 6.02
CA TRP A 346 -10.72 -10.45 6.80
C TRP A 346 -9.53 -10.12 5.90
N SER A 347 -9.20 -8.83 5.83
CA SER A 347 -8.23 -8.29 4.88
C SER A 347 -7.23 -7.34 5.53
N HIS A 348 -6.05 -7.30 4.93
CA HIS A 348 -5.05 -6.26 5.15
C HIS A 348 -5.45 -4.87 4.61
N CYS A 349 -6.62 -4.72 3.99
CA CYS A 349 -7.13 -3.43 3.48
C CYS A 349 -6.30 -2.82 2.33
N GLY A 350 -5.62 -3.65 1.53
CA GLY A 350 -5.08 -3.20 0.25
C GLY A 350 -6.20 -2.67 -0.66
N TRP A 351 -5.91 -1.66 -1.48
CA TRP A 351 -6.95 -0.95 -2.23
C TRP A 351 -7.72 -1.83 -3.21
N ASN A 352 -7.03 -2.68 -3.98
CA ASN A 352 -7.69 -3.61 -4.90
C ASN A 352 -8.67 -4.55 -4.17
N SER A 353 -8.24 -5.14 -3.05
CA SER A 353 -9.08 -6.04 -2.25
C SER A 353 -10.26 -5.29 -1.60
N THR A 354 -10.07 -4.02 -1.25
CA THR A 354 -11.14 -3.15 -0.74
C THR A 354 -12.20 -2.93 -1.81
N LEU A 355 -11.79 -2.56 -3.04
CA LEU A 355 -12.70 -2.39 -4.16
C LEU A 355 -13.42 -3.70 -4.51
N GLU A 356 -12.72 -4.83 -4.56
CA GLU A 356 -13.32 -6.14 -4.80
C GLU A 356 -14.39 -6.49 -3.74
N SER A 357 -14.12 -6.24 -2.46
CA SER A 357 -15.09 -6.49 -1.39
C SER A 357 -16.35 -5.62 -1.52
N ILE A 358 -16.16 -4.32 -1.80
CA ILE A 358 -17.27 -3.37 -2.00
C ILE A 358 -18.10 -3.77 -3.23
N CYS A 359 -17.43 -4.17 -4.32
CA CYS A 359 -18.09 -4.61 -5.55
C CYS A 359 -18.97 -5.85 -5.35
N GLU A 360 -18.60 -6.75 -4.45
CA GLU A 360 -19.37 -7.97 -4.20
C GLU A 360 -20.36 -7.84 -3.04
N GLY A 361 -20.23 -6.80 -2.22
CA GLY A 361 -21.15 -6.54 -1.11
C GLY A 361 -20.71 -7.19 0.21
N VAL A 362 -19.44 -7.55 0.35
CA VAL A 362 -18.91 -8.32 1.49
C VAL A 362 -18.28 -7.38 2.54
N PRO A 363 -18.78 -7.33 3.78
CA PRO A 363 -18.21 -6.49 4.84
C PRO A 363 -16.87 -7.03 5.35
N MET A 364 -16.05 -6.18 5.97
CA MET A 364 -14.63 -6.49 6.18
C MET A 364 -14.19 -6.49 7.65
N ILE A 365 -13.34 -7.44 8.04
CA ILE A 365 -12.44 -7.27 9.18
C ILE A 365 -11.16 -6.64 8.65
N CYS A 366 -10.78 -5.50 9.22
CA CYS A 366 -9.67 -4.68 8.78
C CYS A 366 -8.44 -4.93 9.68
N GLN A 367 -7.37 -5.45 9.11
CA GLN A 367 -6.07 -5.62 9.78
C GLN A 367 -4.95 -4.97 8.94
N PRO A 368 -4.90 -3.64 8.87
CA PRO A 368 -3.92 -2.95 8.04
C PRO A 368 -2.50 -3.26 8.53
N CYS A 369 -1.58 -3.56 7.62
CA CYS A 369 -0.21 -3.93 7.95
C CYS A 369 0.77 -2.76 7.73
N PHE A 370 0.65 -2.02 6.63
CA PHE A 370 1.58 -0.94 6.26
C PHE A 370 1.01 0.03 5.22
N GLY A 371 1.66 1.18 5.06
CA GLY A 371 1.41 2.10 3.94
C GLY A 371 -0.04 2.60 3.91
N ASP A 372 -0.63 2.62 2.71
CA ASP A 372 -2.00 3.10 2.44
C ASP A 372 -3.10 2.28 3.12
N GLN A 373 -2.80 1.06 3.58
CA GLN A 373 -3.79 0.17 4.19
C GLN A 373 -4.45 0.78 5.41
N ARG A 374 -3.72 1.59 6.20
CA ARG A 374 -4.27 2.24 7.40
C ARG A 374 -5.27 3.34 7.06
N VAL A 375 -4.99 4.10 5.99
CA VAL A 375 -5.94 5.08 5.44
C VAL A 375 -7.20 4.36 4.96
N ASN A 376 -7.04 3.28 4.19
CA ASN A 376 -8.17 2.48 3.70
C ASN A 376 -9.01 1.90 4.85
N ALA A 377 -8.36 1.36 5.90
CA ALA A 377 -9.03 0.84 7.08
C ALA A 377 -9.81 1.93 7.84
N ARG A 378 -9.26 3.15 7.98
CA ARG A 378 -9.99 4.29 8.56
C ARG A 378 -11.23 4.64 7.75
N TYR A 379 -11.14 4.63 6.41
CA TYR A 379 -12.30 4.88 5.55
C TYR A 379 -13.36 3.79 5.66
N LEU A 380 -12.95 2.51 5.64
CA LEU A 380 -13.84 1.36 5.83
C LEU A 380 -14.60 1.42 7.15
N THR A 381 -13.93 1.81 8.23
CA THR A 381 -14.50 1.77 9.59
C THR A 381 -15.24 3.04 9.98
N SER A 382 -14.75 4.21 9.57
CA SER A 382 -15.23 5.50 10.09
C SER A 382 -16.04 6.31 9.07
N VAL A 383 -15.73 6.19 7.78
CA VAL A 383 -16.46 6.92 6.72
C VAL A 383 -17.62 6.06 6.20
N TRP A 384 -17.29 4.89 5.66
CA TRP A 384 -18.26 4.00 5.03
C TRP A 384 -18.98 3.09 6.03
N LYS A 385 -18.33 2.82 7.18
CA LYS A 385 -18.85 1.97 8.27
C LYS A 385 -19.26 0.57 7.80
N VAL A 386 -18.43 0.00 6.93
CA VAL A 386 -18.55 -1.36 6.37
C VAL A 386 -17.40 -2.27 6.77
N GLY A 387 -16.54 -1.80 7.68
CA GLY A 387 -15.42 -2.55 8.22
C GLY A 387 -15.33 -2.48 9.75
N TYR A 388 -14.78 -3.55 10.33
CA TYR A 388 -14.43 -3.68 11.73
C TYR A 388 -12.89 -3.73 11.88
N GLU A 389 -12.27 -2.76 12.55
CA GLU A 389 -10.80 -2.72 12.73
C GLU A 389 -10.40 -3.62 13.91
N LEU A 390 -9.47 -4.56 13.69
CA LEU A 390 -8.74 -5.20 14.77
C LEU A 390 -7.67 -4.22 15.25
N GLY A 391 -7.81 -3.73 16.49
CA GLY A 391 -6.93 -2.69 17.03
C GLY A 391 -5.47 -3.13 17.14
N ASP A 392 -4.56 -2.14 17.20
CA ASP A 392 -3.15 -2.37 17.48
C ASP A 392 -3.01 -3.05 18.85
N GLY A 393 -2.52 -4.29 18.88
CA GLY A 393 -2.40 -5.10 20.10
C GLY A 393 -3.60 -5.98 20.43
N GLU A 394 -4.72 -5.87 19.70
CA GLU A 394 -5.92 -6.73 19.80
C GLU A 394 -5.86 -7.94 18.84
N ASN A 395 -4.64 -8.45 18.60
CA ASN A 395 -4.43 -9.62 17.74
C ASN A 395 -4.37 -10.92 18.54
N ASP A 396 -4.92 -10.94 19.77
CA ASP A 396 -5.10 -12.17 20.53
C ASP A 396 -6.34 -12.94 20.05
N ARG A 397 -6.36 -14.25 20.28
CA ARG A 397 -7.42 -15.14 19.82
C ARG A 397 -8.82 -14.74 20.26
N ARG A 398 -8.99 -14.09 21.42
CA ARG A 398 -10.32 -13.68 21.92
C ARG A 398 -10.82 -12.48 21.14
N SER A 399 -9.95 -11.52 20.85
CA SER A 399 -10.26 -10.36 20.03
C SER A 399 -10.58 -10.76 18.60
N VAL A 400 -9.81 -11.70 18.03
CA VAL A 400 -10.10 -12.32 16.72
C VAL A 400 -11.46 -13.02 16.73
N GLU A 401 -11.71 -13.90 17.71
CA GLU A 401 -12.99 -14.59 17.84
C GLU A 401 -14.16 -13.60 17.91
N LYS A 402 -14.04 -12.56 18.74
CA LYS A 402 -15.06 -11.53 18.91
C LYS A 402 -15.33 -10.78 17.62
N ALA A 403 -14.28 -10.37 16.89
CA ALA A 403 -14.43 -9.65 15.62
C ALA A 403 -15.14 -10.52 14.56
N ILE A 404 -14.77 -11.81 14.47
CA ILE A 404 -15.41 -12.75 13.56
C ILE A 404 -16.89 -12.93 13.92
N ARG A 405 -17.20 -13.17 15.21
CA ARG A 405 -18.58 -13.34 15.67
C ARG A 405 -19.40 -12.05 15.43
N GLU A 406 -18.85 -10.88 15.73
CA GLU A 406 -19.55 -9.61 15.53
C GLU A 406 -19.84 -9.34 14.05
N LEU A 407 -18.87 -9.58 13.15
CA LEU A 407 -19.07 -9.41 11.72
C LEU A 407 -20.08 -10.41 11.16
N MET A 408 -19.96 -11.69 11.51
CA MET A 408 -20.73 -12.76 10.87
C MET A 408 -22.16 -12.86 11.43
N VAL A 409 -22.33 -12.79 12.75
CA VAL A 409 -23.61 -13.04 13.42
C VAL A 409 -24.07 -11.90 14.34
N GLY A 410 -23.23 -10.90 14.59
CA GLY A 410 -23.55 -9.75 15.44
C GLY A 410 -24.41 -8.70 14.76
N THR A 411 -24.96 -7.79 15.57
CA THR A 411 -25.81 -6.70 15.10
C THR A 411 -25.02 -5.68 14.29
N GLN A 412 -23.77 -5.38 14.65
CA GLN A 412 -22.96 -4.46 13.87
C GLN A 412 -22.62 -5.06 12.50
N GLY A 413 -22.35 -6.36 12.44
CA GLY A 413 -22.16 -7.08 11.18
C GLY A 413 -23.35 -6.99 10.23
N GLU A 414 -24.58 -7.07 10.78
CA GLU A 414 -25.80 -6.89 9.99
C GLU A 414 -25.94 -5.48 9.43
N GLU A 415 -25.69 -4.46 10.24
CA GLU A 415 -25.69 -3.07 9.74
C GLU A 415 -24.59 -2.84 8.69
N MET A 416 -23.41 -3.43 8.87
CA MET A 416 -22.32 -3.36 7.90
C MET A 416 -22.73 -4.00 6.56
N ARG A 417 -23.39 -5.17 6.57
CA ARG A 417 -23.94 -5.79 5.35
C ARG A 417 -24.93 -4.88 4.64
N GLN A 418 -25.84 -4.25 5.37
CA GLN A 418 -26.82 -3.32 4.79
C GLN A 418 -26.15 -2.09 4.16
N ARG A 419 -25.14 -1.51 4.84
CA ARG A 419 -24.35 -0.40 4.27
C ARG A 419 -23.55 -0.84 3.07
N MET A 420 -22.95 -2.03 3.12
CA MET A 420 -22.16 -2.59 2.04
C MET A 420 -23.00 -2.87 0.80
N SER A 421 -24.23 -3.38 0.95
CA SER A 421 -25.19 -3.53 -0.15
C SER A 421 -25.46 -2.19 -0.84
N LYS A 422 -25.69 -1.11 -0.08
CA LYS A 422 -25.91 0.23 -0.67
C LYS A 422 -24.69 0.76 -1.41
N LEU A 423 -23.48 0.46 -0.95
CA LEU A 423 -22.26 0.84 -1.66
C LEU A 423 -22.11 0.04 -2.95
N LYS A 424 -22.40 -1.27 -2.91
CA LYS A 424 -22.45 -2.11 -4.11
C LYS A 424 -23.40 -1.54 -5.16
N ASP A 425 -24.62 -1.19 -4.77
CA ASP A 425 -25.60 -0.58 -5.69
C ASP A 425 -25.07 0.72 -6.33
N LYS A 426 -24.41 1.57 -5.54
CA LYS A 426 -23.78 2.80 -6.06
C LYS A 426 -22.64 2.51 -7.04
N VAL A 427 -21.83 1.49 -6.76
CA VAL A 427 -20.77 1.03 -7.67
C VAL A 427 -21.38 0.53 -8.98
N GLU A 428 -22.43 -0.29 -8.91
CA GLU A 428 -23.14 -0.82 -10.09
C GLU A 428 -23.71 0.31 -10.96
N VAL A 429 -24.34 1.32 -10.36
CA VAL A 429 -24.82 2.51 -11.09
C VAL A 429 -23.67 3.29 -11.73
N SER A 430 -22.52 3.41 -11.06
CA SER A 430 -21.39 4.20 -11.55
C SER A 430 -20.71 3.58 -12.78
N ILE A 431 -20.73 2.26 -12.92
CA ILE A 431 -20.10 1.54 -14.04
C ILE A 431 -21.03 1.27 -15.22
N GLN A 432 -22.34 1.42 -15.05
CA GLN A 432 -23.34 1.29 -16.11
C GLN A 432 -23.31 2.48 -17.06
N GLU A 433 -23.91 2.32 -18.25
CA GLU A 433 -24.06 3.42 -19.21
C GLU A 433 -24.77 4.62 -18.57
N GLY A 434 -24.18 5.81 -18.70
CA GLY A 434 -24.64 7.02 -18.01
C GLY A 434 -24.08 7.22 -16.60
N GLY A 435 -23.40 6.22 -16.04
CA GLY A 435 -22.67 6.31 -14.76
C GLY A 435 -21.37 7.12 -14.85
N SER A 436 -20.86 7.56 -13.69
CA SER A 436 -19.68 8.42 -13.62
C SER A 436 -18.40 7.74 -14.10
N SER A 437 -18.12 6.50 -13.65
CA SER A 437 -16.95 5.74 -14.08
C SER A 437 -17.02 5.38 -15.57
N TYR A 438 -18.22 5.04 -16.07
CA TYR A 438 -18.45 4.81 -17.50
C TYR A 438 -18.16 6.09 -18.31
N GLY A 439 -18.68 7.24 -17.88
CA GLY A 439 -18.44 8.54 -18.52
C GLY A 439 -16.97 8.97 -18.50
N SER A 440 -16.26 8.70 -17.40
CA SER A 440 -14.80 8.89 -17.29
C SER A 440 -14.04 8.03 -18.30
N LEU A 441 -14.43 6.76 -18.46
CA LEU A 441 -13.86 5.87 -19.46
C LEU A 441 -14.12 6.39 -20.88
N GLU A 442 -15.37 6.73 -21.25
CA GLU A 442 -15.67 7.26 -22.58
C GLU A 442 -14.89 8.55 -22.88
N SER A 443 -14.73 9.41 -21.89
CA SER A 443 -13.94 10.64 -22.03
C SER A 443 -12.46 10.33 -22.28
N LEU A 444 -11.86 9.40 -21.52
CA LEU A 444 -10.48 8.94 -21.76
C LEU A 444 -10.33 8.36 -23.17
N ILE A 445 -11.26 7.51 -23.62
CA ILE A 445 -11.22 6.90 -24.95
C ILE A 445 -11.34 7.96 -26.05
N ARG A 446 -12.21 8.96 -25.87
CA ARG A 446 -12.34 10.08 -26.82
C ARG A 446 -11.05 10.87 -26.90
N ASP A 447 -10.44 11.20 -25.78
CA ASP A 447 -9.21 11.98 -25.73
C ASP A 447 -8.05 11.19 -26.35
N LEU A 448 -7.92 9.91 -26.01
CA LEU A 448 -6.96 9.01 -26.67
C LEU A 448 -7.17 8.94 -28.17
N ASN A 449 -8.41 8.94 -28.67
CA ASN A 449 -8.71 8.96 -30.10
C ASN A 449 -8.39 10.32 -30.75
N GLY A 450 -8.53 11.42 -30.01
CA GLY A 450 -8.23 12.78 -30.46
C GLY A 450 -6.74 13.12 -30.48
N LEU A 451 -5.87 12.34 -29.82
CA LEU A 451 -4.42 12.47 -29.94
C LEU A 451 -3.99 12.20 -31.40
N ASP A 452 -3.90 13.24 -32.21
CA ASP A 452 -3.29 13.18 -33.54
C ASP A 452 -1.76 13.22 -33.36
N PRO A 453 -0.99 12.22 -33.85
CA PRO A 453 0.46 12.20 -33.72
C PRO A 453 1.19 13.42 -34.30
N GLY A 454 0.51 14.24 -35.13
CA GLY A 454 1.08 15.42 -35.77
C GLY A 454 0.76 16.78 -35.14
N LEU A 455 -0.12 16.89 -34.14
CA LEU A 455 -0.79 18.18 -33.82
C LEU A 455 -0.66 18.67 -32.36
N LEU A 456 0.14 18.03 -31.51
CA LEU A 456 0.35 18.46 -30.11
C LEU A 456 1.58 19.35 -29.86
N LEU A 457 2.09 20.03 -30.89
CA LEU A 457 3.25 20.92 -30.76
C LEU A 457 2.94 22.39 -30.41
N LEU A 458 1.70 22.74 -30.02
CA LEU A 458 1.35 24.15 -29.84
C LEU A 458 0.68 24.56 -28.53
N ASN A 459 0.55 23.70 -27.50
CA ASN A 459 -0.06 24.12 -26.23
C ASN A 459 0.59 23.57 -24.96
N LEU A 460 1.92 23.51 -24.93
CA LEU A 460 2.66 23.54 -23.67
C LEU A 460 3.59 24.74 -23.74
N GLY A 461 3.10 25.90 -23.30
CA GLY A 461 3.98 27.01 -22.96
C GLY A 461 4.92 26.56 -21.85
N ASP A 462 6.15 27.07 -21.87
CA ASP A 462 7.16 26.90 -20.82
C ASP A 462 6.57 27.31 -19.46
N GLY A 463 5.90 26.36 -18.82
CA GLY A 463 5.37 26.46 -17.47
C GLY A 463 6.33 25.74 -16.56
N ASP A 464 7.09 26.51 -15.80
CA ASP A 464 7.90 26.03 -14.70
C ASP A 464 6.96 25.35 -13.68
N CYS A 465 6.79 24.03 -13.80
CA CYS A 465 6.00 23.22 -12.86
C CYS A 465 6.79 23.06 -11.56
N THR A 466 6.93 24.15 -10.81
CA THR A 466 7.21 24.06 -9.39
C THR A 466 5.93 23.58 -8.71
N LEU A 467 6.02 22.44 -8.03
CA LEU A 467 5.04 21.95 -7.07
C LEU A 467 4.78 23.07 -6.04
N ASN A 468 3.75 23.88 -6.28
CA ASN A 468 3.21 24.76 -5.26
C ASN A 468 2.36 23.90 -4.34
N LEU A 469 2.98 23.38 -3.27
CA LEU A 469 2.24 23.01 -2.06
C LEU A 469 1.33 24.19 -1.69
N PRO A 470 0.03 24.00 -1.44
CA PRO A 470 -0.88 25.09 -1.14
C PRO A 470 -0.52 25.71 0.21
N MET A 471 0.32 26.75 0.16
CA MET A 471 0.59 27.66 1.28
C MET A 471 -0.61 28.61 1.40
N ASN A 472 -1.65 28.19 2.09
CA ASN A 472 -2.69 29.08 2.59
C ASN A 472 -2.72 29.04 4.11
N LEU A 473 -1.98 29.95 4.76
CA LEU A 473 -2.25 30.45 6.12
C LEU A 473 -1.61 31.86 6.29
N PRO A 474 -2.29 32.87 6.87
CA PRO A 474 -1.86 34.27 6.83
C PRO A 474 -0.77 34.70 7.83
N GLU A 475 -0.13 33.79 8.59
CA GLU A 475 0.66 34.17 9.77
C GLU A 475 2.18 34.02 9.65
N LEU A 476 2.73 33.91 8.44
CA LEU A 476 4.19 33.86 8.22
C LEU A 476 4.67 34.90 7.19
N ARG A 477 4.19 36.14 7.32
CA ARG A 477 4.86 37.33 6.75
C ARG A 477 5.77 38.00 7.78
N SER A 478 6.81 37.30 8.20
CA SER A 478 8.04 37.95 8.66
C SER A 478 9.14 36.90 8.65
N THR A 479 10.27 37.21 8.01
CA THR A 479 11.45 36.36 7.80
C THR A 479 11.47 35.64 6.46
N LEU A 480 11.75 36.40 5.39
CA LEU A 480 12.59 36.02 4.23
C LEU A 480 12.60 37.20 3.23
N CYS A 481 13.31 38.27 3.61
CA CYS A 481 13.92 39.19 2.65
C CYS A 481 15.42 38.89 2.66
N TYR A 482 16.07 39.00 1.50
CA TYR A 482 17.44 38.58 1.13
C TYR A 482 17.55 37.16 0.59
N VAL A 483 17.43 37.00 -0.74
CA VAL A 483 18.56 36.87 -1.68
C VAL A 483 18.00 37.02 -3.10
N SER A 484 18.26 38.15 -3.76
CA SER A 484 18.21 38.33 -5.22
C SER A 484 18.83 39.68 -5.57
N PHE A 485 19.46 39.76 -6.74
CA PHE A 485 20.13 40.90 -7.39
C PHE A 485 21.65 40.99 -7.26
N LEU A 486 22.33 40.32 -8.19
CA LEU A 486 23.47 40.90 -8.90
C LEU A 486 23.31 40.65 -10.41
N SER A 487 22.84 41.66 -11.14
CA SER A 487 23.33 41.94 -12.49
C SER A 487 23.28 43.45 -12.74
N SER A 488 24.45 44.01 -13.05
CA SER A 488 24.71 45.24 -13.82
C SER A 488 24.07 46.55 -13.36
N PHE A 489 24.86 47.47 -12.78
CA PHE A 489 25.33 48.71 -13.41
C PHE A 489 26.14 49.58 -12.41
N SER A 490 27.08 50.33 -12.99
CA SER A 490 28.14 51.14 -12.36
C SER A 490 27.66 52.53 -11.89
N VAL A 491 28.52 53.20 -11.11
CA VAL A 491 28.71 54.66 -10.93
C VAL A 491 28.25 55.28 -9.57
N SER A 492 29.22 55.32 -8.64
CA SER A 492 29.76 56.50 -7.92
C SER A 492 29.00 57.27 -6.82
N LEU A 493 29.81 57.59 -5.78
CA LEU A 493 29.79 58.67 -4.76
C LEU A 493 29.23 58.41 -3.32
N TRP A 494 30.19 58.44 -2.39
CA TRP A 494 30.28 58.68 -0.93
C TRP A 494 29.51 59.92 -0.35
N PRO A 495 29.53 60.22 0.99
CA PRO A 495 29.13 59.46 2.19
C PRO A 495 28.38 60.38 3.24
N LEU A 496 28.39 60.01 4.54
CA LEU A 496 27.95 60.73 5.79
C LEU A 496 26.52 60.44 6.30
N ILE A 497 26.17 60.44 7.60
CA ILE A 497 26.80 60.32 8.94
C ILE A 497 25.61 60.27 9.95
N TRP A 498 25.83 59.72 11.16
CA TRP A 498 25.03 59.84 12.41
C TRP A 498 23.71 59.06 12.53
N SER A 499 23.23 58.64 13.71
CA SER A 499 23.73 58.48 15.09
C SER A 499 22.49 58.23 15.96
N THR A 500 22.67 57.46 17.03
CA THR A 500 21.98 57.55 18.34
C THR A 500 20.56 56.97 18.55
N ARG A 501 20.53 56.05 19.53
CA ARG A 501 19.83 56.06 20.84
C ARG A 501 18.69 55.06 21.03
N LEU A 502 18.91 54.15 21.99
CA LEU A 502 18.20 53.96 23.29
C LEU A 502 18.63 52.56 23.81
N SER A 503 19.47 52.41 24.85
CA SER A 503 19.14 52.39 26.30
C SER A 503 17.76 51.76 26.59
N SER A 504 17.59 50.73 27.42
CA SER A 504 18.17 50.49 28.74
C SER A 504 17.79 49.09 29.25
N SER A 505 18.72 48.38 29.90
CA SER A 505 18.42 47.54 31.07
C SER A 505 19.73 47.12 31.76
N SER A 506 20.01 47.75 32.89
CA SER A 506 20.86 47.24 33.96
C SER A 506 20.02 46.22 34.77
N THR A 507 20.50 45.23 35.51
CA THR A 507 21.80 45.02 36.16
C THR A 507 21.84 43.62 36.82
N PHE A 508 23.07 43.19 37.13
CA PHE A 508 23.51 42.31 38.23
C PHE A 508 23.90 40.82 37.95
N THR A 509 25.22 40.67 37.74
CA THR A 509 26.22 39.72 38.34
C THR A 509 26.05 38.22 38.13
N SER A 510 26.90 37.49 37.39
CA SER A 510 28.36 37.29 37.38
C SER A 510 28.90 36.28 38.42
N SER A 511 29.40 35.15 37.93
CA SER A 511 30.71 34.60 38.37
C SER A 511 31.31 33.72 37.26
N PHE A 512 32.44 34.17 36.72
CA PHE A 512 33.45 33.47 35.90
C PHE A 512 34.33 32.56 36.80
N PHE A 513 35.12 31.57 36.37
CA PHE A 513 36.26 31.51 35.41
C PHE A 513 36.54 29.99 35.12
N SER A 514 36.67 29.45 33.89
CA SER A 514 37.81 29.45 32.92
C SER A 514 39.13 28.78 33.40
N PRO A 515 40.05 28.30 32.52
CA PRO A 515 39.95 27.85 31.10
C PRO A 515 40.89 26.65 30.73
N GLY A 516 40.86 26.15 29.47
CA GLY A 516 42.06 25.50 28.88
C GLY A 516 41.95 24.54 27.67
N ARG A 517 42.44 25.03 26.52
CA ARG A 517 43.16 24.33 25.41
C ARG A 517 42.43 23.51 24.32
N SER A 518 42.22 24.19 23.19
CA SER A 518 42.68 23.95 21.81
C SER A 518 43.29 22.60 21.36
N THR A 519 42.65 22.00 20.34
CA THR A 519 43.15 21.48 19.03
C THR A 519 44.40 20.59 18.94
N LEU A 520 44.27 19.40 18.32
CA LEU A 520 44.83 19.06 16.98
C LEU A 520 44.64 17.57 16.62
N ASN A 521 44.46 17.35 15.31
CA ASN A 521 44.39 16.09 14.56
C ASN A 521 45.54 15.11 14.84
N THR A 522 45.28 13.80 14.63
CA THR A 522 46.00 12.97 13.63
C THR A 522 45.38 11.59 13.46
N CYS A 523 45.25 11.18 12.20
CA CYS A 523 45.05 9.79 11.76
C CYS A 523 46.30 8.96 12.02
N ALA A 524 46.14 7.67 12.35
CA ALA A 524 47.08 6.63 11.93
C ALA A 524 46.40 5.24 11.92
N SER A 525 46.42 4.70 10.73
CA SER A 525 46.22 3.34 10.24
C SER A 525 46.98 2.21 10.95
N GLY A 526 46.44 1.00 10.84
CA GLY A 526 47.12 -0.30 10.97
C GLY A 526 46.23 -1.28 11.75
N GLY A 527 45.83 -2.45 11.26
CA GLY A 527 46.23 -3.24 10.12
C GLY A 527 46.11 -4.72 10.52
N LEU A 528 45.36 -5.49 9.73
CA LEU A 528 45.50 -6.95 9.48
C LEU A 528 45.19 -7.96 10.62
N LEU A 529 44.01 -8.61 10.48
CA LEU A 529 43.71 -10.06 10.32
C LEU A 529 44.72 -11.13 10.83
N PRO A 530 44.33 -12.42 10.94
CA PRO A 530 43.04 -13.07 11.32
C PRO A 530 43.28 -14.19 12.38
N VAL A 531 42.29 -15.05 12.64
CA VAL A 531 42.38 -16.53 12.87
C VAL A 531 41.23 -17.00 13.79
N ASP A 532 40.27 -17.70 13.16
CA ASP A 532 39.34 -18.69 13.72
C ASP A 532 40.10 -20.04 13.89
N PRO A 533 39.59 -21.14 14.52
CA PRO A 533 38.28 -21.36 15.14
C PRO A 533 38.31 -22.21 16.45
N ALA A 534 37.10 -22.61 16.90
CA ALA A 534 36.77 -23.80 17.69
C ALA A 534 36.92 -23.71 19.22
N VAL A 535 36.17 -24.40 20.08
CA VAL A 535 34.95 -25.23 20.12
C VAL A 535 34.77 -25.54 21.63
N ASP A 536 33.53 -25.75 22.07
CA ASP A 536 33.08 -26.47 23.28
C ASP A 536 33.11 -25.89 24.71
N GLU A 537 31.88 -25.86 25.23
CA GLU A 537 31.37 -26.45 26.48
C GLU A 537 31.63 -25.84 27.87
N CYS A 538 30.47 -25.72 28.53
CA CYS A 538 30.17 -26.05 29.92
C CYS A 538 30.57 -25.09 31.06
N SER A 539 29.50 -24.48 31.58
CA SER A 539 29.12 -24.43 33.01
C SER A 539 30.00 -23.64 33.98
N ILE A 540 29.36 -22.76 34.76
CA ILE A 540 29.34 -22.78 36.24
C ILE A 540 28.63 -21.50 36.73
N LEU A 541 27.58 -21.70 37.53
CA LEU A 541 26.92 -20.71 38.39
C LEU A 541 27.88 -20.19 39.47
N PRO A 542 27.59 -19.04 40.09
CA PRO A 542 27.85 -18.89 41.52
C PRO A 542 26.55 -18.75 42.31
N GLU A 543 26.38 -19.64 43.28
CA GLU A 543 25.55 -19.45 44.45
C GLU A 543 26.13 -18.37 45.37
N GLY A 544 25.24 -17.74 46.16
CA GLY A 544 25.52 -17.47 47.56
C GLY A 544 25.02 -16.12 48.07
N ILE A 545 24.02 -16.13 48.97
CA ILE A 545 24.23 -16.11 50.43
C ILE A 545 22.95 -15.69 51.21
N ARG A 546 22.57 -16.59 52.14
CA ARG A 546 21.97 -16.46 53.49
C ARG A 546 20.46 -16.24 53.75
N GLU A 547 19.88 -17.37 54.18
CA GLU A 547 18.98 -17.67 55.31
C GLU A 547 18.60 -16.58 56.34
N ALA A 548 17.33 -16.64 56.79
CA ALA A 548 16.97 -16.74 58.21
C ALA A 548 15.63 -17.49 58.39
N ARG A 549 15.59 -18.37 59.41
CA ARG A 549 14.55 -19.35 59.77
C ARG A 549 13.35 -18.75 60.53
N GLY A 550 12.22 -19.47 60.53
CA GLY A 550 11.16 -19.39 61.53
C GLY A 550 10.14 -20.53 61.38
N GLU A 551 10.13 -21.44 62.35
CA GLU A 551 9.33 -22.69 62.43
C GLU A 551 7.84 -22.46 62.73
N GLY A 552 6.98 -23.46 62.44
CA GLY A 552 5.61 -23.48 62.98
C GLY A 552 4.62 -24.52 62.43
N GLY A 553 4.89 -25.81 62.65
CA GLY A 553 3.93 -26.88 63.02
C GLY A 553 2.59 -27.14 62.28
N GLY A 554 2.39 -28.41 61.87
CA GLY A 554 1.26 -29.20 62.39
C GLY A 554 0.27 -29.89 61.43
N ARG A 555 0.52 -31.19 61.16
CA ARG A 555 -0.40 -32.37 61.02
C ARG A 555 -1.70 -32.24 60.18
N ALA A 556 -1.84 -32.94 59.06
CA ALA A 556 -2.09 -34.39 58.86
C ALA A 556 -3.58 -34.83 58.90
N ARG A 557 -4.08 -35.41 57.80
CA ARG A 557 -4.74 -36.74 57.76
C ARG A 557 -5.07 -37.20 56.33
N GLU A 558 -4.52 -38.35 55.98
CA GLU A 558 -4.88 -39.24 54.85
C GLU A 558 -6.09 -40.14 55.19
N ARG A 559 -6.81 -40.61 54.17
CA ARG A 559 -7.10 -42.05 53.83
C ARG A 559 -8.11 -42.13 52.66
N LYS A 560 -7.74 -42.72 51.51
CA LYS A 560 -7.95 -44.12 51.02
C LYS A 560 -9.43 -44.47 50.73
N VAL A 561 -9.88 -44.62 49.47
CA VAL A 561 -9.76 -45.73 48.47
C VAL A 561 -10.77 -46.88 48.70
N LEU A 562 -11.51 -47.25 47.63
CA LEU A 562 -11.95 -48.59 47.12
C LEU A 562 -13.17 -48.39 46.17
N GLU A 563 -13.06 -48.59 44.85
CA GLU A 563 -13.15 -49.83 44.03
C GLU A 563 -14.55 -50.48 43.88
N GLY A 564 -15.07 -50.49 42.62
CA GLY A 564 -15.46 -51.72 41.88
C GLY A 564 -16.89 -52.34 42.01
N VAL A 565 -17.80 -52.02 41.05
CA VAL A 565 -18.48 -52.91 40.02
C VAL A 565 -19.17 -54.25 40.46
N PRO A 566 -20.18 -54.88 39.77
CA PRO A 566 -21.20 -54.50 38.73
C PRO A 566 -22.66 -54.98 39.03
N ASP A 567 -23.65 -54.63 38.17
CA ASP A 567 -24.39 -55.55 37.24
C ASP A 567 -25.81 -55.05 36.82
N ILE A 568 -25.98 -55.00 35.48
CA ILE A 568 -27.08 -55.51 34.62
C ILE A 568 -28.56 -55.15 34.93
N GLU A 569 -29.17 -54.36 34.03
CA GLU A 569 -30.19 -54.80 33.03
C GLU A 569 -30.25 -53.84 31.83
#